data_AF-A0A2M7YFW2-F1
#
_entry.id   AF-A0A2M7YFW2-F1
#
_cell.length_a   1.000
_cell.length_b   1.000
_cell.length_c   1.000
_cell.angle_alpha   90.00
_cell.angle_beta   90.00
_cell.angle_gamma   90.00
#
_symmetry.space_group_name_H-M   'P 1'
#
loop_
_entity.id
_entity.type
_entity.pdbx_description
1 polymer ?
#
loop_
_entity_poly.entity_id
_entity_poly.type
_entity_poly.pdbx_seq_one_letter_code
_entity_poly.pdbx_strand_id
1 'polypeptide(L)'
;MREKGKVEITIFGSKYILEGDKEYASRLADYINQKINERLKMSPDFSSLKLVVTTLLSVSDELFTLKDKRIKEKMESKYAQKKVDELIESVGKKAEELDRHVDRD
;
A
#
# COMPACT_ATOMS: atom_id res chain seq x y z
N MET A 1 -14.36 22.10 1.15
CA MET A 1 -14.20 21.51 2.50
C MET A 1 -14.68 20.07 2.42
N ARG A 2 -13.94 19.11 2.96
CA ARG A 2 -14.37 17.70 3.00
C ARG A 2 -15.45 17.55 4.07
N GLU A 3 -16.68 17.31 3.66
CA GLU A 3 -17.82 17.17 4.56
C GLU A 3 -17.73 15.79 5.22
N LYS A 4 -17.37 15.76 6.51
CA LYS A 4 -17.36 14.55 7.32
C LYS A 4 -18.73 14.34 7.95
N GLY A 5 -19.35 13.19 7.70
CA GLY A 5 -20.66 12.85 8.24
C GLY A 5 -21.03 11.39 8.00
N LYS A 6 -22.32 11.06 8.21
CA LYS A 6 -22.88 9.77 7.82
C LYS A 6 -23.22 9.82 6.34
N VAL A 7 -22.60 8.94 5.55
CA VAL A 7 -22.76 8.86 4.10
C VAL A 7 -23.44 7.55 3.76
N GLU A 8 -24.61 7.63 3.12
CA GLU A 8 -25.27 6.45 2.55
C GLU A 8 -24.57 6.07 1.24
N ILE A 9 -24.18 4.80 1.12
CA ILE A 9 -23.64 4.22 -0.10
C ILE A 9 -24.41 2.95 -0.46
N THR A 10 -24.30 2.52 -1.72
CA THR A 10 -24.88 1.27 -2.19
C THR A 10 -23.79 0.35 -2.70
N ILE A 11 -23.72 -0.87 -2.15
CA ILE A 11 -22.83 -1.94 -2.61
C ILE A 11 -23.70 -3.13 -3.01
N PHE A 12 -23.62 -3.53 -4.27
CA PHE A 12 -24.34 -4.67 -4.83
C PHE A 12 -25.85 -4.67 -4.52
N GLY A 13 -26.49 -3.51 -4.70
CA GLY A 13 -27.92 -3.30 -4.44
C GLY A 13 -28.31 -3.17 -2.97
N SER A 14 -27.36 -3.35 -2.04
CA SER A 14 -27.58 -3.19 -0.60
C SER A 14 -27.07 -1.84 -0.11
N LYS A 15 -27.86 -1.16 0.74
CA LYS A 15 -27.51 0.16 1.29
C LYS A 15 -26.71 0.02 2.59
N TYR A 16 -25.69 0.86 2.74
CA TYR A 16 -24.82 0.92 3.93
C TYR A 16 -24.59 2.38 4.33
N ILE A 17 -24.36 2.62 5.62
CA ILE A 17 -23.98 3.92 6.15
C ILE A 17 -22.52 3.86 6.59
N LEU A 18 -21.68 4.71 6.01
CA LEU A 18 -20.30 4.91 6.45
C LEU A 18 -20.13 6.27 7.10
N GLU A 19 -19.37 6.31 8.18
CA GLU A 19 -18.93 7.56 8.77
C GLU A 19 -17.65 8.03 8.06
N GLY A 20 -17.66 9.25 7.55
CA GLY A 20 -16.48 9.84 6.94
C GLY A 20 -16.78 10.85 5.85
N ASP A 21 -15.80 10.99 4.96
CA ASP A 21 -15.84 11.89 3.83
C ASP A 21 -16.71 11.33 2.70
N LYS A 22 -17.61 12.16 2.17
CA LYS A 22 -18.56 11.76 1.13
C LYS A 22 -17.88 11.28 -0.14
N GLU A 23 -16.89 12.02 -0.65
CA GLU A 23 -16.17 11.64 -1.85
C GLU A 23 -15.42 10.32 -1.64
N TYR A 24 -14.76 10.15 -0.49
CA TYR A 24 -14.08 8.90 -0.16
C TYR A 24 -15.04 7.71 -0.10
N ALA A 25 -16.16 7.83 0.60
CA ALA A 25 -17.16 6.78 0.73
C ALA A 25 -17.76 6.39 -0.62
N SER A 26 -18.07 7.37 -1.48
CA SER A 26 -18.57 7.11 -2.85
C SER A 26 -17.55 6.33 -3.66
N ARG A 27 -16.28 6.76 -3.69
CA ARG A 27 -15.22 6.06 -4.43
C ARG A 27 -15.02 4.62 -3.94
N LEU A 28 -15.15 4.39 -2.63
CA LEU A 28 -15.05 3.05 -2.07
C LEU A 28 -16.19 2.15 -2.58
N ALA A 29 -17.42 2.67 -2.59
CA ALA A 29 -18.58 1.95 -3.12
C ALA A 29 -18.41 1.63 -4.61
N ASP A 30 -17.98 2.62 -5.40
CA ASP A 30 -17.76 2.46 -6.84
C ASP A 30 -16.70 1.40 -7.13
N TYR A 31 -15.58 1.42 -6.41
CA TYR A 31 -14.51 0.44 -6.56
C TYR A 31 -14.98 -0.99 -6.28
N ILE A 32 -15.68 -1.19 -5.16
CA ILE A 32 -16.18 -2.52 -4.79
C ILE A 32 -17.22 -3.00 -5.80
N ASN A 33 -18.17 -2.15 -6.20
CA ASN A 33 -19.17 -2.49 -7.22
C ASN A 33 -18.52 -2.85 -8.56
N GLN A 34 -17.50 -2.12 -8.98
CA GLN A 34 -16.75 -2.43 -10.19
C GLN A 34 -16.14 -3.84 -10.10
N LYS A 35 -15.42 -4.16 -9.01
CA LYS A 35 -14.80 -5.48 -8.81
C LYS A 35 -15.82 -6.62 -8.76
N ILE A 36 -16.98 -6.39 -8.16
CA ILE A 36 -18.08 -7.35 -8.14
C ILE A 36 -18.62 -7.59 -9.57
N ASN A 37 -18.85 -6.52 -10.34
CA ASN A 37 -19.34 -6.60 -11.70
C ASN A 37 -18.34 -7.27 -12.65
N GLU A 38 -17.04 -7.04 -12.49
CA GLU A 38 -15.98 -7.73 -13.23
C GLU A 38 -16.04 -9.25 -13.01
N ARG A 39 -16.24 -9.69 -11.76
CA ARG A 39 -16.38 -11.12 -11.44
C ARG A 39 -17.69 -11.72 -11.93
N LEU A 40 -18.79 -10.97 -11.87
CA LEU A 40 -20.08 -11.42 -12.38
C LEU A 40 -20.00 -11.74 -13.88
N LYS A 41 -19.27 -10.93 -14.65
CA LYS A 41 -19.00 -11.18 -16.08
C LYS A 41 -18.19 -12.45 -16.32
N MET A 42 -17.28 -12.80 -15.42
CA MET A 42 -16.43 -13.99 -15.54
C MET A 42 -17.13 -15.27 -15.06
N SER A 43 -18.13 -15.15 -14.18
CA SER A 43 -18.81 -16.31 -13.59
C SER A 43 -20.24 -15.94 -13.16
N PRO A 44 -21.22 -16.09 -14.07
CA PRO A 44 -22.62 -15.69 -13.83
C PRO A 44 -23.33 -16.52 -12.75
N ASP A 45 -22.87 -17.74 -12.47
CA ASP A 45 -23.57 -18.74 -11.64
C ASP A 45 -23.32 -18.59 -10.12
N PHE A 46 -22.57 -17.58 -9.68
CA PHE A 46 -22.34 -17.38 -8.25
C PHE A 46 -23.56 -16.81 -7.53
N SER A 47 -23.88 -17.37 -6.37
CA SER A 47 -24.81 -16.72 -5.45
C SER A 47 -24.27 -15.34 -5.06
N SER A 48 -25.19 -14.38 -4.86
CA SER A 48 -24.89 -12.98 -4.51
C SER A 48 -23.87 -12.87 -3.37
N LEU A 49 -24.06 -13.65 -2.30
CA LEU A 49 -23.16 -13.67 -1.15
C LEU A 49 -21.75 -14.20 -1.49
N LYS A 50 -21.66 -15.31 -2.24
CA LYS A 50 -20.36 -15.90 -2.62
C LYS A 50 -19.57 -14.93 -3.51
N LEU A 51 -20.23 -14.25 -4.43
CA LEU A 51 -19.61 -13.23 -5.28
C LEU A 51 -19.04 -12.08 -4.44
N VAL A 52 -19.82 -11.53 -3.50
CA VAL A 52 -19.36 -10.45 -2.62
C VAL A 52 -18.19 -10.90 -1.75
N VAL A 53 -18.30 -12.04 -1.06
CA VAL A 53 -17.24 -12.55 -0.17
C VAL A 53 -15.94 -12.78 -0.93
N THR A 54 -16.01 -13.42 -2.10
CA THR A 54 -14.80 -13.67 -2.90
C THR A 54 -14.19 -12.38 -3.45
N THR A 55 -15.00 -11.37 -3.74
CA THR A 55 -14.52 -10.03 -4.12
C THR A 55 -13.76 -9.38 -2.98
N LEU A 56 -14.31 -9.42 -1.76
CA LEU A 56 -13.66 -8.88 -0.56
C LEU A 56 -12.34 -9.60 -0.25
N LEU A 57 -12.29 -10.92 -0.43
CA LEU A 57 -11.05 -11.70 -0.27
C LEU A 57 -9.96 -11.21 -1.23
N SER A 58 -10.31 -10.97 -2.49
CA SER A 58 -9.36 -10.50 -3.51
C SER A 58 -8.88 -9.08 -3.28
N VAL A 59 -9.77 -8.16 -2.90
CA VAL A 59 -9.36 -6.80 -2.54
C VAL A 59 -8.47 -6.80 -1.28
N SER A 60 -8.75 -7.69 -0.33
CA SER A 60 -7.92 -7.85 0.87
C SER A 60 -6.54 -8.44 0.54
N ASP A 61 -6.48 -9.40 -0.37
CA ASP A 61 -5.24 -10.00 -0.87
C ASP A 61 -4.37 -8.98 -1.62
N GLU A 62 -4.97 -8.15 -2.49
CA GLU A 62 -4.31 -7.02 -3.13
C GLU A 62 -3.70 -6.06 -2.08
N LEU A 63 -4.47 -5.73 -1.04
CA LEU A 63 -4.01 -4.87 0.06
C LEU A 63 -2.85 -5.48 0.84
N PHE A 64 -2.92 -6.78 1.17
CA PHE A 64 -1.86 -7.47 1.91
C PHE A 64 -0.58 -7.57 1.08
N THR A 65 -0.70 -7.91 -0.20
CA THR A 65 0.43 -7.92 -1.14
C THR A 65 1.12 -6.56 -1.22
N LEU A 66 0.35 -5.46 -1.28
CA LEU A 66 0.91 -4.10 -1.29
C LEU A 66 1.59 -3.74 0.03
N LYS A 67 1.05 -4.16 1.17
CA LYS A 67 1.68 -3.96 2.49
C LYS A 67 3.01 -4.70 2.58
N ASP A 68 3.07 -5.95 2.13
CA ASP A 68 4.28 -6.77 2.17
C ASP A 68 5.37 -6.22 1.25
N LYS A 69 5.01 -5.78 0.04
CA LYS A 69 5.91 -5.07 -0.87
C LYS A 69 6.51 -3.83 -0.20
N ARG A 70 5.67 -2.99 0.41
CA ARG A 70 6.14 -1.79 1.12
C ARG A 70 7.07 -2.12 2.29
N ILE A 71 6.81 -3.20 3.03
CA ILE A 71 7.70 -3.65 4.11
C ILE A 71 9.05 -4.06 3.53
N LYS A 72 9.05 -4.83 2.45
CA LYS A 72 10.26 -5.29 1.77
C LYS A 72 11.09 -4.11 1.25
N GLU A 73 10.48 -3.17 0.53
CA GLU A 73 11.13 -1.96 0.03
C GLU A 73 11.74 -1.13 1.16
N LYS A 74 11.03 -1.00 2.29
CA LYS A 74 11.55 -0.29 3.47
C LYS A 74 12.76 -0.99 4.09
N MET A 75 12.77 -2.33 4.10
CA MET A 75 13.90 -3.11 4.59
C MET A 75 15.12 -3.00 3.67
N GLU A 76 14.90 -3.08 2.35
CA GLU A 76 15.95 -2.89 1.34
C GLU A 76 16.54 -1.48 1.40
N SER A 77 15.70 -0.45 1.52
CA SER A 77 16.13 0.94 1.69
C SER A 77 16.96 1.13 2.96
N LYS A 78 16.54 0.56 4.09
CA LYS A 78 17.33 0.58 5.34
C LYS A 78 18.68 -0.12 5.19
N TYR A 79 18.71 -1.25 4.49
CA TYR A 79 19.95 -1.99 4.25
C TYR A 79 20.91 -1.18 3.37
N ALA A 80 20.39 -0.58 2.29
CA ALA A 80 21.17 0.31 1.43
C ALA A 80 21.72 1.51 2.21
N GLN A 81 20.91 2.16 3.05
CA GLN A 81 21.36 3.27 3.89
C GLN A 81 22.51 2.85 4.81
N LYS A 82 22.36 1.71 5.51
CA LYS A 82 23.42 1.18 6.38
C LYS A 82 24.72 0.95 5.60
N LYS A 83 24.64 0.45 4.37
CA LYS A 83 25.82 0.25 3.50
C LYS A 83 26.47 1.55 3.06
N VAL A 84 25.69 2.59 2.79
CA VAL A 84 26.21 3.94 2.52
C VAL A 84 26.95 4.48 3.74
N ASP A 85 26.37 4.35 4.94
CA ASP A 85 26.99 4.82 6.17
C ASP A 85 28.32 4.09 6.46
N GLU A 86 28.35 2.76 6.30
CA GLU A 86 29.58 1.94 6.42
C GLU A 86 30.68 2.38 5.42
N LEU A 87 30.29 2.70 4.18
CA LEU A 87 31.23 3.18 3.16
C LEU A 87 31.78 4.56 3.49
N ILE A 88 30.93 5.50 3.92
CA ILE A 88 31.34 6.85 4.35
C ILE A 88 32.36 6.76 5.48
N GLU A 89 32.11 5.90 6.48
CA GLU A 89 33.05 5.68 7.59
C GLU A 89 34.40 5.13 7.10
N SER A 90 34.38 4.16 6.16
CA SER A 90 35.60 3.58 5.61
C SER A 90 36.43 4.58 4.78
N VAL A 91 35.76 5.46 4.05
CA VAL A 91 36.40 6.52 3.25
C VAL A 91 37.01 7.58 4.17
N GLY A 92 36.30 7.98 5.23
CA GLY A 92 36.81 8.93 6.24
C GLY A 92 38.09 8.42 6.90
N LYS A 93 38.10 7.17 7.39
CA LYS A 93 39.30 6.55 7.98
C LYS A 93 40.49 6.54 7.03
N LYS A 94 40.25 6.25 5.75
CA LYS A 94 41.33 6.20 4.76
C LYS A 94 41.88 7.58 4.42
N ALA A 95 41.04 8.62 4.39
CA ALA A 95 41.49 10.00 4.22
C ALA A 95 42.42 10.45 5.37
N GLU A 96 42.06 10.12 6.62
CA GLU A 96 42.90 10.41 7.80
C GLU A 96 44.24 9.65 7.79
N GLU A 97 44.30 8.46 7.21
CA GLU A 97 45.56 7.71 7.02
C GLU A 97 46.49 8.36 5.99
N LEU A 98 45.91 8.93 4.92
CA LEU A 98 46.64 9.65 3.87
C LEU A 98 47.23 10.97 4.37
N ASP A 99 46.45 11.79 5.08
CA ASP A 99 46.95 13.06 5.64
C ASP A 99 48.13 12.84 6.60
N ARG A 100 48.08 11.77 7.42
CA ARG A 100 49.18 11.39 8.33
C ARG A 100 50.45 10.88 7.63
N HIS A 101 50.39 10.56 6.34
CA HIS A 101 51.57 10.21 5.54
C HIS A 101 52.13 11.44 4.81
N VAL A 102 51.29 12.40 4.42
CA VAL A 102 51.73 13.64 3.76
C VAL A 102 52.44 14.58 4.73
N ASP A 103 52.06 14.61 6.02
CA ASP A 103 52.75 15.42 7.04
C ASP A 103 54.11 14.85 7.50
N ARG A 104 54.52 13.67 6.99
CA ARG A 104 55.76 12.97 7.40
C ARG A 104 56.90 13.00 6.37
N ASP A 105 56.66 13.54 5.18
CA ASP A 105 57.66 13.74 4.11
C ASP A 105 58.01 15.24 3.97
#